data_AF-A0A226X7B5-F1
#
_entry.id   AF-A0A226X7B5-F1
#
_cell.length_a   1.000
_cell.length_b   1.000
_cell.length_c   1.000
_cell.angle_alpha   90.00
_cell.angle_beta   90.00
_cell.angle_gamma   90.00
#
_symmetry.space_group_name_H-M   'P 1'
#
loop_
_entity.id
_entity.type
_entity.pdbx_description
1 polymer ?
#
loop_
_entity_poly.entity_id
_entity_poly.type
_entity_poly.pdbx_seq_one_letter_code
_entity_poly.pdbx_strand_id
1 'polypeptide(L)'
;MTAEAIAGRQQSRKAKVGAPAEKLAATRLAHIDTSGLGAEDDDFKFFLGLGPIEQSGLIRDGMEAVIVSRIANELLDIPVQSLLASLRLPSSTINRKISQGERLSASEADRAARTMLIYAQATDVLEDEKLAAEWLMRPSVQLRGERPLDMLDTQTGFDRVRDILMRLEYGVTV
;
A
#
# COMPACT_ATOMS: atom_id res chain seq x y z
N MET A 1 19.62 -14.92 -55.70
CA MET A 1 18.34 -14.23 -55.98
C MET A 1 17.26 -15.16 -55.43
N THR A 2 16.62 -14.95 -54.29
CA THR A 2 16.04 -13.79 -53.58
C THR A 2 16.33 -13.92 -52.06
N ALA A 3 16.89 -12.96 -51.32
CA ALA A 3 16.25 -11.76 -50.71
C ALA A 3 14.94 -12.12 -49.97
N GLU A 4 14.70 -11.93 -48.67
CA GLU A 4 15.27 -11.13 -47.58
C GLU A 4 14.65 -11.63 -46.25
N ALA A 5 15.29 -11.27 -45.13
CA ALA A 5 14.79 -11.05 -43.76
C ALA A 5 13.38 -11.57 -43.40
N ILE A 6 13.19 -12.29 -42.28
CA ILE A 6 13.01 -11.66 -40.95
C ILE A 6 13.65 -12.55 -39.87
N ALA A 7 14.88 -12.21 -39.52
CA ALA A 7 15.48 -12.51 -38.21
C ALA A 7 16.15 -11.21 -37.76
N GLY A 8 15.66 -10.64 -36.66
CA GLY A 8 16.26 -9.47 -35.99
C GLY A 8 15.42 -8.19 -36.06
N ARG A 9 15.47 -7.45 -34.92
CA ARG A 9 14.74 -6.23 -34.54
C ARG A 9 13.36 -6.56 -33.93
N GLN A 10 13.08 -6.35 -32.65
CA GLN A 10 13.56 -5.31 -31.73
C GLN A 10 13.62 -5.82 -30.28
N GLN A 11 14.83 -6.09 -29.80
CA GLN A 11 15.22 -5.62 -28.47
C GLN A 11 15.22 -4.09 -28.54
N SER A 12 14.18 -3.43 -28.05
CA SER A 12 14.18 -1.98 -27.77
C SER A 12 12.90 -1.58 -27.04
N ARG A 13 12.93 -1.70 -25.72
CA ARG A 13 12.48 -0.68 -24.75
C ARG A 13 12.61 -1.25 -23.34
N LYS A 14 13.85 -1.41 -22.88
CA LYS A 14 14.12 -1.15 -21.46
C LYS A 14 13.85 0.33 -21.27
N ALA A 15 12.67 0.67 -20.77
CA ALA A 15 12.40 2.01 -20.26
C ALA A 15 13.32 2.21 -19.05
N LYS A 16 14.48 2.82 -19.30
CA LYS A 16 15.34 3.39 -18.27
C LYS A 16 14.64 4.65 -17.76
N VAL A 17 13.66 4.47 -16.87
CA VAL A 17 13.00 5.56 -16.14
C VAL A 17 13.05 5.15 -14.68
N GLY A 18 14.07 5.62 -13.96
CA GLY A 18 14.28 5.28 -12.55
C GLY A 18 15.26 6.22 -11.85
N ALA A 19 16.25 6.73 -12.60
CA ALA A 19 17.29 7.59 -12.05
C ALA A 19 16.82 8.87 -11.30
N PRO A 20 15.69 9.54 -11.62
CA PRO A 20 15.26 10.73 -10.87
C PRO A 20 14.54 10.38 -9.57
N ALA A 21 13.58 9.45 -9.61
CA ALA A 21 12.76 9.06 -8.45
C ALA A 21 13.57 8.28 -7.40
N GLU A 22 14.48 7.41 -7.85
CA GLU A 22 15.37 6.64 -6.97
C GLU A 22 16.38 7.55 -6.26
N LYS A 23 16.85 8.62 -6.90
CA LYS A 23 17.70 9.64 -6.25
C LYS A 23 16.93 10.52 -5.27
N LEU A 24 15.72 10.94 -5.62
CA LEU A 24 14.83 11.69 -4.72
C LEU A 24 14.44 10.85 -3.51
N ALA A 25 14.11 9.58 -3.73
CA ALA A 25 13.89 8.59 -2.69
C ALA A 25 15.16 8.40 -1.84
N ALA A 26 16.32 8.17 -2.42
CA ALA A 26 17.58 8.05 -1.68
C ALA A 26 17.95 9.32 -0.90
N THR A 27 17.63 10.51 -1.42
CA THR A 27 17.87 11.80 -0.76
C THR A 27 16.89 12.03 0.39
N ARG A 28 15.61 11.69 0.22
CA ARG A 28 14.60 11.75 1.30
C ARG A 28 14.89 10.69 2.35
N LEU A 29 15.19 9.45 1.96
CA LEU A 29 15.62 8.32 2.81
C LEU A 29 16.89 8.67 3.61
N ALA A 30 17.84 9.39 3.02
CA ALA A 30 19.04 9.90 3.71
C ALA A 30 18.74 11.04 4.70
N HIS A 31 17.56 11.68 4.62
CA HIS A 31 17.09 12.74 5.51
C HIS A 31 15.94 12.31 6.45
N ILE A 32 15.57 11.02 6.52
CA ILE A 32 14.59 10.46 7.50
C ILE A 32 15.15 10.49 8.95
N ASP A 33 16.20 11.25 9.23
CA ASP A 33 16.84 11.29 10.55
C ASP A 33 15.96 11.91 11.65
N THR A 34 14.80 12.52 11.36
CA THR A 34 13.96 13.07 12.45
C THR A 34 12.44 13.03 12.27
N SER A 35 11.87 12.68 11.11
CA SER A 35 10.42 12.91 10.89
C SER A 35 9.63 11.73 10.33
N GLY A 36 10.27 10.60 10.01
CA GLY A 36 9.60 9.39 9.53
C GLY A 36 8.72 9.61 8.29
N LEU A 37 8.12 8.53 7.78
CA LEU A 37 7.02 8.62 6.83
C LEU A 37 5.72 8.73 7.65
N GLY A 38 4.93 9.76 7.45
CA GLY A 38 3.55 9.83 7.92
C GLY A 38 3.00 11.23 8.21
N ALA A 39 3.85 12.24 8.38
CA ALA A 39 3.44 13.60 8.73
C ALA A 39 3.17 14.54 7.53
N GLU A 40 3.56 14.14 6.31
CA GLU A 40 3.51 15.01 5.11
C GLU A 40 2.42 14.56 4.13
N ASP A 41 1.74 15.51 3.49
CA ASP A 41 0.61 15.25 2.58
C ASP A 41 0.95 14.27 1.45
N ASP A 42 2.20 14.27 0.97
CA ASP A 42 2.67 13.44 -0.13
C ASP A 42 3.13 12.02 0.27
N ASP A 43 3.11 11.68 1.56
CA ASP A 43 3.71 10.45 2.07
C ASP A 43 3.11 9.17 1.47
N PHE A 44 1.81 9.13 1.20
CA PHE A 44 1.19 7.99 0.51
C PHE A 44 1.78 7.80 -0.89
N LYS A 45 1.82 8.88 -1.68
CA LYS A 45 2.36 8.86 -3.04
C LYS A 45 3.86 8.52 -3.03
N PHE A 46 4.59 9.07 -2.07
CA PHE A 46 6.00 8.76 -1.88
C PHE A 46 6.19 7.26 -1.62
N PHE A 47 5.53 6.70 -0.60
CA PHE A 47 5.64 5.28 -0.25
C PHE A 47 5.22 4.36 -1.40
N LEU A 48 4.09 4.65 -2.05
CA LEU A 48 3.59 3.85 -3.18
C LEU A 48 4.49 3.97 -4.43
N GLY A 49 5.24 5.07 -4.58
CA GLY A 49 6.22 5.26 -5.65
C GLY A 49 7.58 4.60 -5.40
N LEU A 50 7.84 4.09 -4.19
CA LEU A 50 9.07 3.37 -3.87
C LEU A 50 9.06 1.96 -4.46
N GLY A 51 10.26 1.41 -4.71
CA GLY A 51 10.41 -0.01 -5.04
C GLY A 51 10.12 -0.90 -3.83
N PRO A 52 9.80 -2.20 -4.05
CA PRO A 52 9.45 -3.11 -2.96
C PRO A 52 10.53 -3.28 -1.88
N ILE A 53 11.81 -3.16 -2.26
CA ILE A 53 12.93 -3.30 -1.32
C ILE A 53 12.99 -2.08 -0.40
N GLU A 54 12.81 -0.88 -0.95
CA GLU A 54 12.78 0.38 -0.22
C GLU A 54 11.54 0.47 0.68
N GLN A 55 10.37 0.04 0.18
CA GLN A 55 9.15 -0.09 0.99
C GLN A 55 9.39 -1.02 2.18
N SER A 56 10.04 -2.17 1.97
CA SER A 56 10.36 -3.10 3.05
C SER A 56 11.32 -2.51 4.08
N GLY A 57 12.34 -1.77 3.64
CA GLY A 57 13.23 -1.02 4.54
C GLY A 57 12.46 -0.05 5.42
N LEU A 58 11.62 0.78 4.80
CA LEU A 58 10.82 1.78 5.51
C LEU A 58 9.84 1.14 6.50
N ILE A 59 9.17 0.05 6.13
CA ILE A 59 8.29 -0.71 7.04
C ILE A 59 9.08 -1.23 8.25
N ARG A 60 10.29 -1.77 8.05
CA ARG A 60 11.13 -2.29 9.14
C ARG A 60 11.62 -1.19 10.07
N ASP A 61 11.95 -0.03 9.51
CA ASP A 61 12.38 1.12 10.30
C ASP A 61 11.19 1.71 11.09
N GLY A 62 9.96 1.50 10.63
CA GLY A 62 8.72 1.98 11.21
C GLY A 62 8.16 3.20 10.48
N MET A 63 6.91 3.57 10.77
CA MET A 63 6.27 4.78 10.24
C MET A 63 5.81 5.65 11.40
N GLU A 64 5.63 6.95 11.18
CA GLU A 64 5.01 7.80 12.19
C GLU A 64 3.59 7.30 12.48
N ALA A 65 3.22 7.14 13.75
CA ALA A 65 1.94 6.54 14.10
C ALA A 65 0.72 7.31 13.56
N VAL A 66 0.88 8.60 13.29
CA VAL A 66 -0.14 9.45 12.66
C VAL A 66 -0.60 8.91 11.30
N ILE A 67 0.22 8.13 10.59
CA ILE A 67 -0.15 7.51 9.31
C ILE A 67 -1.41 6.65 9.43
N VAL A 68 -1.66 6.03 10.59
CA VAL A 68 -2.86 5.22 10.82
C VAL A 68 -4.12 6.08 10.78
N SER A 69 -4.09 7.25 11.41
CA SER A 69 -5.21 8.20 11.38
C SER A 69 -5.45 8.71 9.97
N ARG A 70 -4.37 8.97 9.22
CA ARG A 70 -4.44 9.42 7.83
C ARG A 70 -5.02 8.35 6.92
N ILE A 71 -4.59 7.10 7.03
CA ILE A 71 -5.18 5.98 6.27
C ILE A 71 -6.69 5.89 6.53
N ALA A 72 -7.10 5.97 7.80
CA ALA A 72 -8.51 5.89 8.17
C ALA A 72 -9.34 7.03 7.56
N ASN A 73 -8.86 8.27 7.67
CA ASN A 73 -9.63 9.46 7.30
C ASN A 73 -9.50 9.83 5.82
N GLU A 74 -8.29 9.76 5.25
CA GLU A 74 -7.98 10.24 3.90
C GLU A 74 -8.22 9.16 2.83
N LEU A 75 -7.92 7.89 3.12
CA LEU A 75 -8.08 6.81 2.13
C LEU A 75 -9.44 6.11 2.25
N LEU A 76 -9.86 5.83 3.48
CA LEU A 76 -11.01 4.95 3.73
C LEU A 76 -12.29 5.68 4.15
N ASP A 77 -12.19 6.95 4.57
CA ASP A 77 -13.30 7.74 5.13
C ASP A 77 -14.03 7.01 6.28
N ILE A 78 -13.27 6.45 7.22
CA ILE A 78 -13.78 5.72 8.39
C ILE A 78 -13.18 6.22 9.70
N PRO A 79 -13.85 5.97 10.84
CA PRO A 79 -13.24 6.25 12.14
C PRO A 79 -11.94 5.47 12.33
N VAL A 80 -10.92 6.12 12.91
CA VAL A 80 -9.63 5.48 13.25
C VAL A 80 -9.82 4.19 14.05
N GLN A 81 -10.81 4.14 14.96
CA GLN A 81 -11.10 2.96 15.76
C GLN A 81 -11.57 1.76 14.91
N SER A 82 -12.29 2.02 13.82
CA SER A 82 -12.73 0.97 12.89
C SER A 82 -11.53 0.34 12.18
N LEU A 83 -10.58 1.18 11.71
CA LEU A 83 -9.33 0.69 11.11
C LEU A 83 -8.51 -0.13 12.11
N LEU A 84 -8.33 0.39 13.33
CA LEU A 84 -7.57 -0.30 14.38
C LEU A 84 -8.18 -1.66 14.73
N ALA A 85 -9.50 -1.76 14.78
CA ALA A 85 -10.20 -3.01 15.04
C ALA A 85 -9.98 -4.03 13.91
N SER A 86 -10.11 -3.59 12.65
CA SER A 86 -9.86 -4.43 11.47
C SER A 86 -8.43 -4.95 11.41
N LEU A 87 -7.44 -4.09 11.71
CA LEU A 87 -6.02 -4.46 11.67
C LEU A 87 -5.52 -5.13 12.96
N ARG A 88 -6.40 -5.44 13.93
CA ARG A 88 -6.03 -6.00 15.25
C ARG A 88 -4.92 -5.20 15.93
N LEU A 89 -4.97 -3.87 15.80
CA LEU A 89 -4.01 -2.94 16.40
C LEU A 89 -4.54 -2.46 17.77
N PRO A 90 -3.75 -2.55 18.86
CA PRO A 90 -4.21 -2.12 20.18
C PRO A 90 -4.49 -0.61 20.21
N SER A 91 -5.75 -0.23 20.36
CA SER A 91 -6.16 1.16 20.21
C SER A 91 -5.51 2.13 21.19
N SER A 92 -5.38 1.73 22.47
CA SER A 92 -4.72 2.55 23.49
C SER A 92 -3.25 2.79 23.14
N THR A 93 -2.55 1.77 22.65
CA THR A 93 -1.14 1.88 22.24
C THR A 93 -0.98 2.80 21.04
N ILE A 94 -1.76 2.60 19.96
CA ILE A 94 -1.61 3.42 18.76
C ILE A 94 -2.02 4.87 19.02
N ASN A 95 -3.13 5.10 19.73
CA ASN A 95 -3.56 6.46 20.08
C ASN A 95 -2.52 7.18 20.95
N ARG A 96 -1.89 6.46 21.90
CA ARG A 96 -0.78 7.00 22.69
C ARG A 96 0.40 7.38 21.78
N LYS A 97 0.82 6.49 20.89
CA LYS A 97 1.91 6.75 19.93
C LYS A 97 1.63 7.97 19.07
N ILE A 98 0.42 8.10 18.52
CA ILE A 98 0.00 9.28 17.76
C ILE A 98 0.14 10.54 18.61
N SER A 99 -0.36 10.53 19.85
CA SER A 99 -0.31 11.71 20.73
C SER A 99 1.12 12.11 21.16
N GLN A 100 2.04 11.15 21.16
CA GLN A 100 3.44 11.34 21.56
C GLN A 100 4.39 11.56 20.38
N GLY A 101 3.89 11.50 19.13
CA GLY A 101 4.76 11.51 17.95
C GLY A 101 5.72 10.32 17.91
N GLU A 102 5.28 9.16 18.39
CA GLU A 102 6.07 7.92 18.36
C GLU A 102 5.84 7.15 17.05
N ARG A 103 6.83 6.34 16.69
CA ARG A 103 6.76 5.46 15.54
C ARG A 103 6.04 4.14 15.84
N LEU A 104 5.38 3.63 14.81
CA LEU A 104 4.89 2.26 14.75
C LEU A 104 6.06 1.28 14.85
N SER A 105 5.82 0.14 15.51
CA SER A 105 6.73 -1.00 15.38
C SER A 105 6.70 -1.53 13.94
N ALA A 106 7.69 -2.33 13.56
CA ALA A 106 7.72 -2.95 12.23
C ALA A 106 6.44 -3.74 11.90
N SER A 107 5.86 -4.44 12.88
CA SER A 107 4.63 -5.20 12.67
C SER A 107 3.37 -4.32 12.56
N GLU A 108 3.33 -3.20 13.28
CA GLU A 108 2.24 -2.23 13.16
C GLU A 108 2.32 -1.47 11.82
N ALA A 109 3.53 -1.08 11.42
CA ALA A 109 3.81 -0.45 10.13
C ALA A 109 3.50 -1.39 8.95
N ASP A 110 3.81 -2.68 9.06
CA ASP A 110 3.50 -3.69 8.03
C ASP A 110 1.99 -3.76 7.76
N ARG A 111 1.16 -3.75 8.80
CA ARG A 111 -0.31 -3.76 8.63
C ARG A 111 -0.83 -2.46 8.01
N ALA A 112 -0.31 -1.31 8.43
CA ALA A 112 -0.64 -0.03 7.80
C ALA A 112 -0.24 -0.02 6.31
N ALA A 113 0.96 -0.53 5.98
CA ALA A 113 1.45 -0.64 4.62
C ALA A 113 0.58 -1.55 3.74
N ARG A 114 0.15 -2.71 4.25
CA ARG A 114 -0.78 -3.61 3.55
C ARG A 114 -2.07 -2.89 3.15
N THR A 115 -2.62 -2.08 4.05
CA THR A 115 -3.82 -1.28 3.75
C THR A 115 -3.57 -0.29 2.62
N MET A 116 -2.46 0.45 2.65
CA MET A 116 -2.11 1.40 1.58
C MET A 116 -1.91 0.69 0.23
N LEU A 117 -1.24 -0.46 0.22
CA LEU A 117 -0.98 -1.24 -1.00
C LEU A 117 -2.28 -1.80 -1.62
N ILE A 118 -3.17 -2.36 -0.79
CA ILE A 118 -4.45 -2.90 -1.29
C ILE A 118 -5.39 -1.78 -1.72
N TYR A 119 -5.40 -0.66 -1.00
CA TYR A 119 -6.18 0.51 -1.40
C TYR A 119 -5.74 1.04 -2.77
N ALA A 120 -4.42 1.19 -2.98
CA ALA A 120 -3.88 1.62 -4.26
C ALA A 120 -4.25 0.64 -5.39
N GLN A 121 -4.06 -0.66 -5.18
CA GLN A 121 -4.44 -1.67 -6.16
C GLN A 121 -5.95 -1.68 -6.45
N ALA A 122 -6.79 -1.54 -5.41
CA ALA A 122 -8.23 -1.48 -5.59
C ALA A 122 -8.65 -0.22 -6.36
N THR A 123 -7.97 0.90 -6.12
CA THR A 123 -8.17 2.15 -6.87
C THR A 123 -7.80 1.98 -8.34
N ASP A 124 -6.68 1.30 -8.64
CA ASP A 124 -6.27 1.02 -10.01
C ASP A 124 -7.28 0.10 -10.73
N VAL A 125 -7.78 -0.94 -10.04
CA VAL A 125 -8.71 -1.92 -10.62
C VAL A 125 -10.12 -1.37 -10.78
N LEU A 126 -10.58 -0.54 -9.85
CA LEU A 126 -11.94 0.03 -9.84
C LEU A 126 -12.01 1.42 -10.49
N GLU A 127 -10.84 2.00 -10.83
CA GLU A 127 -10.66 3.32 -11.43
C GLU A 127 -11.27 4.49 -10.61
N ASP A 128 -11.56 4.26 -9.32
CA ASP A 128 -12.21 5.22 -8.43
C ASP A 128 -11.83 4.97 -6.96
N GLU A 129 -11.29 6.01 -6.32
CA GLU A 129 -10.81 6.00 -4.92
C GLU A 129 -11.94 5.69 -3.92
N LYS A 130 -13.15 6.21 -4.17
CA LYS A 130 -14.31 5.98 -3.31
C LYS A 130 -14.83 4.56 -3.47
N LEU A 131 -14.87 4.03 -4.69
CA LEU A 131 -15.23 2.62 -4.91
C LEU A 131 -14.20 1.68 -4.26
N ALA A 132 -12.92 2.02 -4.27
CA ALA A 132 -11.89 1.28 -3.57
C ALA A 132 -12.13 1.24 -2.05
N ALA A 133 -12.38 2.39 -1.43
CA ALA A 133 -12.72 2.48 -0.01
C ALA A 133 -13.97 1.65 0.33
N GLU A 134 -15.04 1.81 -0.45
CA GLU A 134 -16.28 1.05 -0.27
C GLU A 134 -16.08 -0.46 -0.44
N TRP A 135 -15.27 -0.87 -1.40
CA TRP A 135 -14.96 -2.28 -1.67
C TRP A 135 -14.20 -2.91 -0.50
N LEU A 136 -13.20 -2.21 0.05
CA LEU A 136 -12.45 -2.64 1.24
C LEU A 136 -13.34 -2.87 2.47
N MET A 137 -14.45 -2.13 2.56
CA MET A 137 -15.40 -2.17 3.67
C MET A 137 -16.59 -3.11 3.43
N ARG A 138 -16.74 -3.69 2.24
CA ARG A 138 -17.88 -4.54 1.88
C ARG A 138 -17.58 -6.03 2.15
N PRO A 139 -18.43 -6.76 2.89
CA PRO A 139 -18.33 -8.20 3.03
C PRO A 139 -18.22 -8.92 1.67
N SER A 140 -17.28 -9.85 1.54
CA SER A 140 -17.05 -10.58 0.30
C SER A 140 -17.34 -12.08 0.47
N VAL A 141 -18.14 -12.63 -0.45
CA VAL A 141 -18.41 -14.08 -0.53
C VAL A 141 -17.10 -14.86 -0.75
N GLN A 142 -16.17 -14.29 -1.52
CA GLN A 142 -14.86 -14.90 -1.79
C GLN A 142 -13.93 -14.93 -0.56
N LEU A 143 -14.31 -14.19 0.49
CA LEU A 143 -13.70 -14.14 1.81
C LEU A 143 -14.62 -14.71 2.90
N ARG A 144 -15.63 -15.52 2.52
CA ARG A 144 -16.59 -16.16 3.44
C ARG A 144 -17.37 -15.18 4.33
N GLY A 145 -17.65 -13.99 3.81
CA GLY A 145 -18.40 -12.94 4.50
C GLY A 145 -17.53 -11.94 5.26
N GLU A 146 -16.22 -12.15 5.32
CA GLU A 146 -15.29 -11.15 5.87
C GLU A 146 -15.12 -9.97 4.89
N ARG A 147 -14.77 -8.79 5.43
CA ARG A 147 -14.42 -7.62 4.62
C ARG A 147 -12.95 -7.70 4.18
N PRO A 148 -12.58 -7.23 2.98
CA PRO A 148 -11.17 -7.19 2.57
C PRO A 148 -10.26 -6.49 3.59
N LEU A 149 -10.71 -5.39 4.21
CA LEU A 149 -9.94 -4.66 5.22
C LEU A 149 -9.61 -5.52 6.46
N ASP A 150 -10.53 -6.39 6.88
CA ASP A 150 -10.35 -7.26 8.06
C ASP A 150 -9.31 -8.36 7.81
N MET A 151 -9.00 -8.66 6.55
CA MET A 151 -8.02 -9.68 6.17
C MET A 151 -6.58 -9.14 6.15
N LEU A 152 -6.38 -7.83 6.27
CA LEU A 152 -5.08 -7.19 6.09
C LEU A 152 -4.20 -7.25 7.35
N ASP A 153 -4.70 -7.83 8.45
CA ASP A 153 -3.96 -8.06 9.67
C ASP A 153 -2.90 -9.18 9.55
N THR A 154 -3.00 -10.01 8.50
CA THR A 154 -2.12 -11.16 8.23
C THR A 154 -1.61 -11.18 6.79
N GLN A 155 -0.45 -11.81 6.58
CA GLN A 155 0.12 -12.02 5.24
C GLN A 155 -0.82 -12.85 4.35
N THR A 156 -1.34 -13.96 4.86
CA THR A 156 -2.21 -14.86 4.09
C THR A 156 -3.51 -14.18 3.67
N GLY A 157 -4.10 -13.37 4.55
CA GLY A 157 -5.31 -12.59 4.22
C GLY A 157 -5.02 -11.52 3.17
N PHE A 158 -3.91 -10.78 3.32
CA PHE A 158 -3.44 -9.82 2.31
C PHE A 158 -3.25 -10.47 0.94
N ASP A 159 -2.54 -11.61 0.86
CA ASP A 159 -2.32 -12.32 -0.40
C ASP A 159 -3.65 -12.72 -1.05
N ARG A 160 -4.61 -13.19 -0.25
CA ARG A 160 -5.94 -13.56 -0.73
C ARG A 160 -6.72 -12.37 -1.28
N VAL A 161 -6.66 -11.22 -0.62
CA VAL A 161 -7.33 -9.98 -1.07
C VAL A 161 -6.71 -9.49 -2.39
N ARG A 162 -5.38 -9.49 -2.47
CA ARG A 162 -4.64 -9.16 -3.70
C ARG A 162 -5.05 -10.08 -4.87
N ASP A 163 -5.17 -11.38 -4.62
CA ASP A 163 -5.57 -12.35 -5.64
C ASP A 163 -6.99 -12.09 -6.17
N ILE A 164 -7.90 -11.61 -5.33
CA ILE A 164 -9.25 -11.21 -5.76
C ILE A 164 -9.17 -10.00 -6.68
N LEU A 165 -8.42 -8.96 -6.30
CA LEU A 165 -8.24 -7.75 -7.12
C LEU A 165 -7.61 -8.09 -8.48
N MET A 166 -6.58 -8.93 -8.52
CA MET A 166 -5.98 -9.38 -9.78
C MET A 166 -7.02 -10.08 -10.68
N ARG A 167 -7.89 -10.91 -10.13
CA ARG A 167 -8.93 -11.58 -10.94
C ARG A 167 -9.97 -10.61 -11.49
N LEU A 168 -10.33 -9.57 -10.72
CA LEU A 168 -11.23 -8.52 -11.17
C LEU A 168 -10.61 -7.73 -12.34
N GLU A 169 -9.31 -7.41 -12.26
CA GLU A 169 -8.56 -6.73 -13.33
C GLU A 169 -8.61 -7.50 -14.67
N TYR A 170 -8.46 -8.83 -14.62
CA TYR A 170 -8.50 -9.68 -15.82
C TYR A 170 -9.91 -10.15 -16.20
N GLY A 171 -10.96 -9.63 -15.56
CA GLY A 171 -12.35 -10.01 -15.85
C GLY A 171 -12.69 -11.47 -15.54
N VAL A 172 -11.90 -12.14 -14.70
CA VAL A 172 -12.11 -13.54 -14.33
C VAL A 172 -13.09 -13.59 -13.15
N THR A 173 -14.38 -13.71 -13.44
CA THR A 173 -15.39 -13.95 -12.40
C THR A 173 -15.35 -15.42 -11.97
N VAL A 174 -15.26 -15.67 -10.67
CA VAL A 174 -15.42 -17.00 -10.04
C VAL A 174 -16.59 -16.94 -9.08
#